data_AF-A0A553EMZ4-F1
#
_entry.id   AF-A0A553EMZ4-F1
#
_cell.length_a   1.000
_cell.length_b   1.000
_cell.length_c   1.000
_cell.angle_alpha   90.00
_cell.angle_beta   90.00
_cell.angle_gamma   90.00
#
_symmetry.space_group_name_H-M   'P 1'
#
loop_
_entity.id
_entity.type
_entity.pdbx_description
1 polymer ?
#
loop_
_entity_poly.entity_id
_entity_poly.type
_entity_poly.pdbx_seq_one_letter_code
_entity_poly.pdbx_strand_id
1 'polypeptide(L)'
;MQYNTQQKRMPLPEYGRSIQNMVDYALTIQDRAERQRCANTIINIMGNMFPHLRDVPDFKHKLWDHLAIMSGFELDIDYPYEIIRKDNLVTRPDPIPYSTARMRYRHYGRTLEVLIKKAIEFPEGNEKRNLIALICNHMKKDYLAWNKDTVDDKKIAEDLYELSNGELQMTDDIVRLMAERLNQNYRPKTNYTNNRQNNKRRY
;
A
#
# COMPACT_ATOMS: atom_id res chain seq x y z
N MET A 1 12.18 -35.83 -32.06
CA MET A 1 11.34 -34.86 -31.31
C MET A 1 12.25 -34.05 -30.41
N GLN A 2 12.23 -32.72 -30.48
CA GLN A 2 12.95 -31.89 -29.52
C GLN A 2 12.16 -31.81 -28.22
N TYR A 3 12.81 -32.15 -27.10
CA TYR A 3 12.21 -32.07 -25.78
C TYR A 3 12.26 -30.63 -25.23
N ASN A 4 11.20 -30.19 -24.57
CA ASN A 4 11.08 -28.83 -24.00
C ASN A 4 12.19 -28.48 -23.00
N THR A 5 12.81 -29.48 -22.36
CA THR A 5 13.92 -29.29 -21.41
C THR A 5 15.25 -28.93 -22.07
N GLN A 6 15.39 -29.14 -23.38
CA GLN A 6 16.59 -28.80 -24.15
C GLN A 6 16.47 -27.44 -24.87
N GLN A 7 15.29 -26.82 -24.84
CA GLN A 7 15.01 -25.57 -25.53
C GLN A 7 15.28 -24.35 -24.64
N LYS A 8 15.49 -23.19 -25.28
CA LYS A 8 15.75 -21.90 -24.59
C LYS A 8 14.63 -21.60 -23.60
N ARG A 9 14.98 -21.23 -22.37
CA ARG A 9 14.02 -20.79 -21.34
C ARG A 9 13.18 -19.64 -21.87
N MET A 10 11.86 -19.77 -21.73
CA MET A 10 10.92 -18.74 -22.16
C MET A 10 10.79 -17.68 -21.06
N PRO A 11 10.88 -16.38 -21.38
CA PRO A 11 10.69 -15.32 -20.39
C PRO A 11 9.23 -15.22 -19.92
N LEU A 12 8.28 -15.54 -20.79
CA LEU A 12 6.84 -15.50 -20.53
C LEU A 12 6.19 -16.83 -20.97
N PRO A 13 6.09 -17.83 -20.07
CA PRO A 13 5.48 -19.13 -20.38
C PRO A 13 3.98 -19.06 -20.72
N GLU A 14 3.30 -17.98 -20.34
CA GLU A 14 1.85 -17.77 -20.48
C GLU A 14 1.38 -17.79 -21.94
N TYR A 15 2.25 -17.38 -22.87
CA TYR A 15 1.97 -17.34 -24.30
C TYR A 15 2.32 -18.64 -25.03
N GLY A 16 3.02 -19.56 -24.35
CA GLY A 16 3.44 -20.84 -24.91
C GLY A 16 4.54 -20.76 -25.98
N ARG A 17 5.02 -21.93 -26.41
CA ARG A 17 6.18 -22.05 -27.32
C ARG A 17 5.88 -21.62 -28.76
N SER A 18 4.62 -21.73 -29.18
CA SER A 18 4.20 -21.38 -30.55
C SER A 18 4.50 -19.91 -30.86
N ILE A 19 4.19 -19.01 -29.91
CA ILE A 19 4.44 -17.59 -30.06
C ILE A 19 5.93 -17.28 -30.00
N GLN A 20 6.68 -17.94 -29.11
CA GLN A 20 8.14 -17.78 -29.08
C GLN A 20 8.77 -18.14 -30.44
N ASN A 21 8.32 -19.23 -31.08
CA ASN A 21 8.82 -19.61 -32.40
C ASN A 21 8.46 -18.58 -33.49
N MET A 22 7.28 -17.94 -33.41
CA MET A 22 6.91 -16.86 -34.34
C MET A 22 7.76 -15.61 -34.13
N VAL A 23 8.10 -15.27 -32.89
CA VAL A 23 9.01 -14.16 -32.57
C VAL A 23 10.43 -14.47 -33.03
N ASP A 24 10.91 -15.68 -32.78
CA ASP A 24 12.22 -16.14 -33.27
C ASP A 24 12.28 -16.09 -34.80
N TYR A 25 11.20 -16.45 -35.50
CA TYR A 25 11.09 -16.29 -36.96
C TYR A 25 11.10 -14.81 -37.39
N ALA A 26 10.38 -13.93 -36.68
CA ALA A 26 10.37 -12.50 -36.98
C ALA A 26 11.76 -11.86 -36.89
N LEU A 27 12.65 -12.38 -36.04
CA LEU A 27 14.05 -11.94 -35.95
C LEU A 27 14.89 -12.33 -37.17
N THR A 28 14.52 -13.39 -37.90
CA THR A 28 15.26 -13.84 -39.10
C THR A 28 14.92 -13.04 -40.36
N ILE A 29 13.84 -12.25 -40.34
CA ILE A 29 13.38 -11.46 -41.49
C ILE A 29 14.25 -10.22 -41.67
N GLN A 30 14.81 -10.04 -42.88
CA GLN A 30 15.67 -8.91 -43.23
C GLN A 30 14.88 -7.66 -43.62
N ASP A 31 13.72 -7.81 -44.27
CA ASP A 31 12.90 -6.67 -44.69
C ASP A 31 12.11 -6.06 -43.50
N ARG A 32 12.21 -4.75 -43.35
CA ARG A 32 11.54 -3.99 -42.29
C ARG A 32 10.02 -3.98 -42.45
N ALA A 33 9.52 -3.91 -43.68
CA ALA A 33 8.07 -3.88 -43.92
C ALA A 33 7.41 -5.23 -43.61
N GLU A 34 8.02 -6.33 -44.04
CA GLU A 34 7.60 -7.68 -43.67
C GLU A 34 7.72 -7.95 -42.16
N ARG A 35 8.81 -7.51 -41.52
CA ARG A 35 8.99 -7.63 -40.07
C ARG A 35 7.88 -6.92 -39.29
N GLN A 36 7.49 -5.72 -39.71
CA GLN A 36 6.37 -4.97 -39.09
C GLN A 36 5.04 -5.73 -39.24
N ARG A 37 4.78 -6.31 -40.41
CA ARG A 37 3.55 -7.10 -40.64
C ARG A 37 3.51 -8.36 -39.78
N CYS A 38 4.65 -9.05 -39.67
CA CYS A 38 4.79 -10.20 -38.77
C CYS A 38 4.55 -9.81 -37.31
N ALA A 39 5.16 -8.72 -36.82
CA ALA A 39 4.95 -8.22 -35.46
C ALA A 39 3.47 -7.91 -35.17
N ASN A 40 2.79 -7.20 -36.08
CA ASN A 40 1.35 -6.91 -35.96
C ASN A 40 0.50 -8.20 -35.93
N THR A 41 0.88 -9.21 -36.72
CA THR A 41 0.17 -10.49 -36.76
C THR A 41 0.34 -11.26 -35.45
N ILE A 42 1.55 -11.27 -34.90
CA ILE A 42 1.85 -11.88 -33.59
C ILE A 42 1.03 -11.22 -32.49
N ILE A 43 0.92 -9.88 -32.49
CA ILE A 43 0.14 -9.15 -31.49
C ILE A 43 -1.35 -9.46 -31.59
N ASN A 44 -1.89 -9.59 -32.80
CA ASN A 44 -3.28 -10.00 -32.98
C ASN A 44 -3.53 -11.42 -32.43
N ILE A 45 -2.58 -12.34 -32.63
CA ILE A 45 -2.65 -13.69 -32.07
C ILE A 45 -2.58 -13.65 -30.53
N MET A 46 -1.63 -12.91 -29.97
CA MET A 46 -1.49 -12.71 -28.52
C MET A 46 -2.78 -12.11 -27.91
N GLY A 47 -3.41 -11.17 -28.60
CA GLY A 47 -4.66 -10.55 -28.18
C GLY A 47 -5.85 -11.52 -28.16
N ASN A 48 -5.92 -12.43 -29.13
CA ASN A 48 -6.98 -13.45 -29.20
C ASN A 48 -6.86 -14.51 -28.11
N MET A 49 -5.65 -14.81 -27.63
CA MET A 49 -5.47 -15.81 -26.56
C MET A 49 -5.92 -15.30 -25.19
N PHE A 50 -5.88 -13.99 -24.95
CA PHE A 50 -6.27 -13.38 -23.68
C PHE A 50 -7.39 -12.35 -23.86
N PRO A 51 -8.61 -12.78 -24.24
CA PRO A 51 -9.72 -11.87 -24.47
C PRO A 51 -10.17 -11.14 -23.19
N HIS A 52 -9.93 -11.74 -22.02
CA HIS A 52 -10.28 -11.17 -20.71
C HIS A 52 -9.50 -9.91 -20.34
N LEU A 53 -8.33 -9.67 -20.94
CA LEU A 53 -7.56 -8.45 -20.69
C LEU A 53 -7.93 -7.30 -21.64
N ARG A 54 -8.84 -7.51 -22.59
CA ARG A 54 -9.23 -6.52 -23.60
C ARG A 54 -9.88 -5.25 -23.03
N ASP A 55 -10.50 -5.36 -21.86
CA ASP A 55 -11.16 -4.22 -21.19
C ASP A 55 -10.19 -3.36 -20.38
N VAL A 56 -8.92 -3.76 -20.29
CA VAL A 56 -7.88 -2.95 -19.64
C VAL A 56 -7.40 -1.88 -20.64
N PRO A 57 -7.47 -0.59 -20.30
CA PRO A 57 -7.07 0.50 -21.20
C PRO A 57 -5.61 0.37 -21.69
N ASP A 58 -4.76 -0.35 -20.94
CA ASP A 58 -3.35 -0.59 -21.27
C ASP A 58 -3.06 -1.97 -21.91
N PHE A 59 -4.07 -2.69 -22.40
CA PHE A 59 -3.86 -4.04 -22.93
C PHE A 59 -2.91 -4.08 -24.13
N LYS A 60 -3.11 -3.16 -25.09
CA LYS A 60 -2.27 -3.08 -26.29
C LYS A 60 -0.82 -2.77 -25.94
N HIS A 61 -0.59 -1.88 -24.98
CA HIS A 61 0.74 -1.53 -24.48
C HIS A 61 1.46 -2.76 -23.92
N LYS A 62 0.78 -3.53 -23.06
CA LYS A 62 1.34 -4.77 -22.49
C LYS A 62 1.70 -5.81 -23.54
N LEU A 63 0.93 -5.93 -24.63
CA LEU A 63 1.25 -6.86 -25.72
C LEU A 63 2.53 -6.46 -26.46
N TRP A 64 2.70 -5.17 -26.72
CA TRP A 64 3.94 -4.64 -27.30
C TRP A 64 5.14 -4.84 -26.36
N ASP A 65 4.94 -4.65 -25.05
CA ASP A 65 5.97 -4.93 -24.04
C ASP A 65 6.33 -6.42 -24.00
N HIS A 66 5.34 -7.32 -24.02
CA HIS A 66 5.59 -8.76 -24.04
C HIS A 66 6.32 -9.19 -25.31
N LEU A 67 5.99 -8.61 -26.47
CA LEU A 67 6.72 -8.86 -27.72
C LEU A 67 8.18 -8.41 -27.59
N ALA A 68 8.45 -7.23 -27.04
CA ALA A 68 9.80 -6.72 -26.84
C ALA A 68 10.62 -7.57 -25.84
N ILE A 69 9.98 -8.04 -24.76
CA ILE A 69 10.60 -8.94 -23.78
C ILE A 69 10.95 -10.30 -24.44
N MET A 70 10.03 -10.88 -25.22
CA MET A 70 10.25 -12.16 -25.90
C MET A 70 11.33 -12.10 -26.99
N SER A 71 11.43 -10.96 -27.69
CA SER A 71 12.46 -10.74 -28.71
C SER A 71 13.81 -10.32 -28.11
N GLY A 72 13.92 -10.17 -26.78
CA GLY A 72 15.13 -9.71 -26.14
C GLY A 72 15.53 -8.29 -26.56
N PHE A 73 14.56 -7.47 -26.99
CA PHE A 73 14.75 -6.10 -27.51
C PHE A 73 15.65 -6.00 -28.75
N GLU A 74 15.81 -7.09 -29.50
CA GLU A 74 16.61 -7.13 -30.73
C GLU A 74 15.78 -6.80 -31.99
N LEU A 75 14.47 -6.63 -31.83
CA LEU A 75 13.53 -6.48 -32.93
C LEU A 75 13.44 -4.99 -33.33
N ASP A 76 14.05 -4.64 -34.46
CA ASP A 76 13.99 -3.29 -35.04
C ASP A 76 12.68 -3.10 -35.80
N ILE A 77 11.67 -2.55 -35.11
CA ILE A 77 10.34 -2.20 -35.61
C ILE A 77 9.91 -0.81 -35.12
N ASP A 78 8.95 -0.21 -35.82
CA ASP A 78 8.31 1.03 -35.37
C ASP A 78 7.31 0.68 -34.25
N TYR A 79 7.77 0.82 -33.01
CA TYR A 79 6.93 0.69 -31.84
C TYR A 79 6.04 1.94 -31.70
N PRO A 80 4.72 1.79 -31.65
CA PRO A 80 3.81 2.93 -31.46
C PRO A 80 3.88 3.53 -30.04
N TYR A 81 4.57 2.87 -29.11
CA TYR A 81 4.64 3.23 -27.69
C TYR A 81 6.06 3.08 -27.15
N GLU A 82 6.40 3.85 -26.11
CA GLU A 82 7.70 3.78 -25.44
C GLU A 82 7.89 2.41 -24.77
N ILE A 83 8.91 1.68 -25.22
CA ILE A 83 9.22 0.34 -24.74
C ILE A 83 9.85 0.43 -23.34
N ILE A 84 9.46 -0.46 -22.42
CA ILE A 84 10.15 -0.62 -21.14
C ILE A 84 11.60 -1.08 -21.39
N ARG A 85 12.59 -0.24 -21.06
CA ARG A 85 14.01 -0.61 -21.19
C ARG A 85 14.35 -1.85 -20.34
N LYS A 86 15.27 -2.70 -20.83
CA LYS A 86 15.82 -3.90 -20.14
C LYS A 86 16.15 -3.63 -18.66
N ASP A 87 16.65 -2.44 -18.36
CA ASP A 87 17.09 -2.03 -17.03
C ASP A 87 15.96 -1.91 -16.00
N ASN A 88 14.72 -1.64 -16.42
CA ASN A 88 13.59 -1.49 -15.50
C ASN A 88 12.94 -2.83 -15.10
N LEU A 89 13.27 -3.94 -15.78
CA LEU A 89 12.61 -5.23 -15.55
C LEU A 89 13.19 -6.00 -14.34
N VAL A 90 14.43 -5.69 -13.94
CA VAL A 90 15.16 -6.40 -12.87
C VAL A 90 15.60 -5.45 -11.75
N THR A 91 14.89 -4.33 -11.57
CA THR A 91 15.13 -3.50 -10.38
C THR A 91 14.62 -4.26 -9.17
N ARG A 92 15.54 -4.70 -8.31
CA ARG A 92 15.19 -5.27 -7.01
C ARG A 92 14.31 -4.24 -6.28
N PRO A 93 13.17 -4.65 -5.71
CA PRO A 93 12.37 -3.74 -4.90
C PRO A 93 13.24 -3.17 -3.77
N ASP A 94 13.06 -1.90 -3.45
CA ASP A 94 13.82 -1.26 -2.38
C ASP A 94 13.60 -2.02 -1.06
N PRO A 95 14.68 -2.36 -0.32
CA PRO A 95 14.55 -3.04 0.94
C PRO A 95 13.86 -2.14 1.95
N ILE A 96 12.71 -2.57 2.46
CA ILE A 96 12.00 -1.86 3.52
C ILE A 96 12.75 -2.09 4.84
N PRO A 97 13.29 -1.04 5.49
CA PRO A 97 13.99 -1.22 6.75
C PRO A 97 13.02 -1.65 7.85
N TYR A 98 13.40 -2.66 8.64
CA TYR A 98 12.65 -3.03 9.84
C TYR A 98 12.73 -1.93 10.89
N SER A 99 11.60 -1.61 11.52
CA SER A 99 11.54 -0.62 12.59
C SER A 99 12.23 -1.13 13.87
N THR A 100 13.44 -0.64 14.15
CA THR A 100 14.24 -0.97 15.35
C THR A 100 14.07 0.00 16.52
N ALA A 101 13.09 0.90 16.48
CA ALA A 101 12.96 1.94 17.51
C ALA A 101 12.65 1.36 18.89
N ARG A 102 13.55 1.61 19.84
CA ARG A 102 13.39 1.28 21.26
C ARG A 102 12.47 2.32 21.90
N MET A 103 11.33 1.87 22.40
CA MET A 103 10.35 2.73 23.09
C MET A 103 10.76 2.89 24.56
N ARG A 104 10.65 4.11 25.10
CA ARG A 104 10.96 4.38 26.53
C ARG A 104 9.87 3.81 27.43
N TYR A 105 8.61 4.07 27.09
CA TYR A 105 7.44 3.53 27.80
C TYR A 105 6.66 2.54 26.94
N ARG A 106 6.62 1.27 27.37
CA ARG A 106 5.99 0.20 26.59
C ARG A 106 4.46 0.30 26.50
N HIS A 107 3.82 0.95 27.48
CA HIS A 107 2.37 1.12 27.52
C HIS A 107 1.87 2.26 26.63
N TYR A 108 2.72 3.22 26.26
CA TYR A 108 2.39 4.33 25.34
C TYR A 108 2.73 4.04 23.88
N GLY A 109 3.69 3.16 23.64
CA GLY A 109 4.10 2.80 22.29
C GLY A 109 4.83 3.92 21.54
N ARG A 110 5.30 3.61 20.32
CA ARG A 110 6.10 4.54 19.49
C ARG A 110 5.27 5.69 18.92
N THR A 111 4.01 5.44 18.60
CA THR A 111 3.14 6.45 17.98
C THR A 111 3.02 7.69 18.84
N LEU A 112 2.91 7.51 20.16
CA LEU A 112 2.83 8.62 21.09
C LEU A 112 4.12 9.45 21.12
N GLU A 113 5.29 8.82 21.14
CA GLU A 113 6.58 9.53 21.08
C GLU A 113 6.71 10.36 19.79
N VAL A 114 6.23 9.84 18.65
CA VAL A 114 6.22 10.57 17.38
C VAL A 114 5.23 11.74 17.41
N LEU A 115 4.06 11.56 18.02
CA LEU A 115 3.06 12.63 18.17
C LEU A 115 3.58 13.75 19.07
N ILE A 116 4.26 13.43 20.17
CA ILE A 116 4.87 14.40 21.09
C ILE A 116 5.94 15.21 20.36
N LYS A 117 6.83 14.57 19.60
CA LYS A 117 7.84 15.26 18.78
C LYS A 117 7.22 16.21 17.75
N LYS A 118 6.17 15.77 17.06
CA LYS A 118 5.44 16.65 16.13
C LYS A 118 4.72 17.80 16.83
N ALA A 119 4.20 17.57 18.04
CA ALA A 119 3.55 18.63 18.81
C ALA A 119 4.55 19.71 19.26
N ILE A 120 5.79 19.33 19.56
CA ILE A 120 6.90 20.26 19.84
C ILE A 120 7.18 21.16 18.63
N GLU A 121 7.32 20.56 17.45
CA GLU A 121 7.62 21.27 16.19
C GLU A 121 6.49 22.19 15.71
N PHE A 122 5.27 22.01 16.23
CA PHE A 122 4.10 22.78 15.81
C PHE A 122 4.14 24.22 16.37
N PRO A 123 3.71 25.23 15.59
CA PRO A 123 3.68 26.62 16.04
C PRO A 123 2.76 26.81 17.25
N GLU A 124 3.15 27.73 18.15
CA GLU A 124 2.36 28.08 19.34
C GLU A 124 1.01 28.69 18.94
N GLY A 125 -0.08 28.06 19.39
CA GLY A 125 -1.44 28.50 19.07
C GLY A 125 -2.53 27.59 19.63
N ASN A 126 -3.79 27.93 19.33
CA ASN A 126 -4.96 27.15 19.76
C ASN A 126 -4.92 25.71 19.23
N GLU A 127 -4.36 25.50 18.04
CA GLU A 127 -4.20 24.18 17.42
C GLU A 127 -3.20 23.31 18.17
N LYS A 128 -2.06 23.87 18.61
CA LYS A 128 -1.08 23.17 19.45
C LYS A 128 -1.69 22.75 20.78
N ARG A 129 -2.42 23.63 21.45
CA ARG A 129 -3.14 23.31 22.70
C ARG A 129 -4.14 22.18 22.52
N ASN A 130 -4.89 22.20 21.42
CA ASN A 130 -5.81 21.14 21.06
C ASN A 130 -5.11 19.81 20.76
N LEU A 131 -3.95 19.86 20.08
CA LEU A 131 -3.13 18.68 19.80
C LEU A 131 -2.59 18.08 21.10
N ILE A 132 -2.12 18.90 22.04
CA ILE A 132 -1.66 18.43 23.36
C ILE A 132 -2.83 17.77 24.12
N ALA A 133 -4.02 18.39 24.14
CA ALA A 133 -5.20 17.78 24.78
C ALA A 133 -5.58 16.42 24.16
N LEU A 134 -5.44 16.27 22.84
CA LEU A 134 -5.67 14.99 22.15
C LEU A 134 -4.61 13.94 22.51
N ILE A 135 -3.34 14.34 22.57
CA ILE A 135 -2.24 13.46 22.97
C ILE A 135 -2.46 12.97 24.41
N CYS A 136 -2.77 13.87 25.35
CA CYS A 136 -3.02 13.48 26.74
C CYS A 136 -4.25 12.55 26.90
N ASN A 137 -5.32 12.79 26.14
CA ASN A 137 -6.46 11.86 26.09
C ASN A 137 -6.05 10.48 25.54
N HIS A 138 -5.19 10.46 24.52
CA HIS A 138 -4.66 9.23 23.97
C HIS A 138 -3.79 8.49 25.00
N MET A 139 -2.92 9.21 25.72
CA MET A 139 -2.14 8.68 26.84
C MET A 139 -3.05 8.05 27.91
N LYS A 140 -4.11 8.74 28.33
CA LYS A 140 -5.06 8.22 29.32
C LYS A 140 -5.69 6.90 28.85
N LYS A 141 -6.09 6.83 27.58
CA LYS A 141 -6.68 5.64 26.98
C LYS A 141 -5.68 4.48 26.88
N ASP A 142 -4.47 4.74 26.44
CA ASP A 142 -3.44 3.71 26.29
C ASP A 142 -3.00 3.18 27.66
N TYR A 143 -2.91 4.05 28.65
CA TYR A 143 -2.63 3.66 30.03
C TYR A 143 -3.75 2.78 30.60
N LEU A 144 -5.03 3.12 30.40
CA LEU A 144 -6.18 2.30 30.80
C LEU A 144 -6.27 0.98 30.02
N ALA A 145 -5.76 0.93 28.79
CA ALA A 145 -5.71 -0.31 28.02
C ALA A 145 -4.66 -1.29 28.58
N TRP A 146 -3.55 -0.77 29.11
CA TRP A 146 -2.47 -1.58 29.69
C TRP A 146 -2.65 -1.85 31.19
N ASN A 147 -3.23 -0.91 31.95
CA ASN A 147 -3.45 -1.00 33.39
C ASN A 147 -4.96 -0.95 33.71
N LYS A 148 -5.42 -1.83 34.61
CA LYS A 148 -6.84 -1.95 34.98
C LYS A 148 -7.32 -0.92 36.01
N ASP A 149 -6.41 -0.13 36.56
CA ASP A 149 -6.72 0.86 37.60
C ASP A 149 -6.98 2.26 37.01
N THR A 150 -7.74 3.07 37.75
CA THR A 150 -8.00 4.47 37.41
C THR A 150 -6.69 5.26 37.37
N VAL A 151 -6.48 6.01 36.29
CA VAL A 151 -5.28 6.83 36.08
C VAL A 151 -5.53 8.25 36.58
N ASP A 152 -4.62 8.75 37.41
CA ASP A 152 -4.61 10.15 37.84
C ASP A 152 -4.05 11.05 36.72
N ASP A 153 -4.70 12.18 36.47
CA ASP A 153 -4.32 13.13 35.43
C ASP A 153 -2.95 13.77 35.73
N LYS A 154 -2.54 13.82 37.01
CA LYS A 154 -1.20 14.25 37.43
C LYS A 154 -0.09 13.38 36.86
N LYS A 155 -0.29 12.05 36.85
CA LYS A 155 0.69 11.10 36.34
C LYS A 155 0.88 11.26 34.83
N ILE A 156 -0.21 11.51 34.10
CA ILE A 156 -0.17 11.77 32.65
C ILE A 156 0.58 13.08 32.37
N ALA A 157 0.40 14.11 33.21
CA ALA A 157 1.13 15.36 33.09
C ALA A 157 2.64 15.18 33.32
N GLU A 158 3.03 14.38 34.33
CA GLU A 158 4.43 14.03 34.60
C GLU A 158 5.05 13.24 33.43
N ASP A 159 4.36 12.21 32.95
CA ASP A 159 4.83 11.37 31.84
C ASP A 159 4.95 12.19 30.53
N LEU A 160 4.04 13.12 30.27
CA LEU A 160 4.12 14.04 29.13
C LEU A 160 5.33 14.96 29.26
N TYR A 161 5.57 15.52 30.45
CA TYR A 161 6.71 16.39 30.71
C TYR A 161 8.04 15.65 30.48
N GLU A 162 8.14 14.41 30.98
CA GLU A 162 9.34 13.59 30.79
C GLU A 162 9.55 13.17 29.33
N LEU A 163 8.49 12.79 28.61
CA LEU A 163 8.56 12.39 27.20
C LEU A 163 8.84 13.57 26.25
N SER A 164 8.44 14.77 26.64
CA SER A 164 8.69 16.00 25.89
C SER A 164 9.99 16.70 26.26
N ASN A 165 10.83 16.10 27.12
CA ASN A 165 12.04 16.72 27.68
C ASN A 165 11.77 18.10 28.32
N GLY A 166 10.58 18.30 28.88
CA GLY A 166 10.16 19.51 29.56
C GLY A 166 9.60 20.63 28.66
N GLU A 167 9.47 20.40 27.35
CA GLU A 167 8.99 21.41 26.41
C GLU A 167 7.46 21.51 26.35
N LEU A 168 6.74 20.44 26.71
CA LEU A 168 5.27 20.46 26.78
C LEU A 168 4.82 20.43 28.23
N GLN A 169 3.94 21.38 28.58
CA GLN A 169 3.30 21.43 29.88
C GLN A 169 1.78 21.34 29.74
N MET A 170 1.19 20.54 30.62
CA MET A 170 -0.25 20.41 30.73
C MET A 170 -0.77 21.57 31.59
N THR A 171 -1.37 22.57 30.93
CA THR A 171 -2.03 23.70 31.60
C THR A 171 -3.49 23.37 31.96
N ASP A 172 -4.07 24.11 32.90
CA ASP A 172 -5.45 23.91 33.38
C ASP A 172 -6.49 23.99 32.24
N ASP A 173 -6.24 24.82 31.23
CA ASP A 173 -7.05 24.89 30.00
C ASP A 173 -7.10 23.56 29.24
N ILE A 174 -5.98 22.82 29.23
CA ILE A 174 -5.85 21.53 28.54
C ILE A 174 -6.59 20.44 29.32
N VAL A 175 -6.53 20.49 30.66
CA VAL A 175 -7.33 19.62 31.55
C VAL A 175 -8.82 19.79 31.26
N ARG A 176 -9.27 21.05 31.15
CA ARG A 176 -10.68 21.36 30.83
C ARG A 176 -11.10 20.83 29.45
N LEU A 177 -10.25 21.02 28.43
CA LEU A 177 -10.48 20.50 27.07
C LEU A 177 -10.49 18.96 27.02
N MET A 178 -9.75 18.29 27.89
CA MET A 178 -9.80 16.84 28.00
C MET A 178 -11.13 16.35 28.58
N ALA A 179 -11.58 16.95 29.68
CA ALA A 179 -12.85 16.61 30.32
C ALA A 179 -14.05 16.81 29.36
N GLU A 180 -14.05 17.90 28.60
CA GLU A 180 -15.10 18.21 27.62
C GLU A 180 -15.17 17.15 26.50
N ARG A 181 -14.02 16.65 26.03
CA ARG A 181 -13.95 15.66 24.95
C ARG A 181 -14.29 14.24 25.39
N LEU A 182 -13.98 13.86 26.62
CA LEU A 182 -14.41 12.59 27.20
C LEU A 182 -15.94 12.50 27.25
N ASN A 183 -16.61 13.60 27.58
CA ASN A 183 -18.07 13.67 27.63
C ASN A 183 -18.73 13.59 26.24
N GLN A 184 -18.12 14.15 25.20
CA GLN A 184 -18.65 14.05 23.82
C GLN A 184 -18.53 12.65 23.21
N ASN A 185 -17.56 11.84 23.62
CA ASN A 185 -17.36 10.48 23.13
C ASN A 185 -18.21 9.43 23.87
N TYR A 186 -19.04 9.82 24.86
CA TYR A 186 -20.01 8.93 25.48
C TYR A 186 -21.17 8.68 24.52
N ARG A 187 -21.03 7.66 23.66
CA ARG A 187 -22.18 7.07 22.97
C ARG A 187 -22.88 6.11 23.93
N PRO A 188 -24.15 6.34 24.31
CA PRO A 188 -24.89 5.35 25.07
C PRO A 188 -24.93 4.06 24.23
N LYS A 189 -24.43 2.95 24.80
CA LYS A 189 -24.53 1.64 24.15
C LYS A 189 -26.02 1.32 23.99
N THR A 190 -26.55 1.44 22.79
CA THR A 190 -27.89 0.95 22.45
C THR A 190 -27.86 -0.57 22.56
N ASN A 191 -28.50 -1.11 23.60
CA ASN A 191 -28.78 -2.53 23.71
C ASN A 191 -29.76 -2.91 22.58
N TYR A 192 -29.24 -3.51 21.51
CA TYR A 192 -30.06 -4.11 20.46
C TYR A 192 -30.70 -5.39 21.00
N THR A 193 -31.91 -5.28 21.52
CA THR A 193 -32.78 -6.42 21.84
C THR A 193 -33.25 -7.03 20.52
N ASN A 194 -32.68 -8.17 20.13
CA ASN A 194 -33.06 -8.94 18.94
C ASN A 194 -34.50 -9.47 19.06
N ASN A 195 -35.46 -8.73 18.50
CA ASN A 195 -36.85 -9.19 18.39
C ASN A 195 -37.00 -10.04 17.11
N ARG A 196 -36.67 -11.33 17.19
CA ARG A 196 -36.94 -12.32 16.12
C ARG A 196 -38.45 -12.61 16.10
N GLN A 197 -39.19 -11.83 15.33
CA GLN A 197 -40.62 -12.05 15.14
C GLN A 197 -40.85 -13.16 14.11
N ASN A 198 -41.38 -14.27 14.63
CA ASN A 198 -41.91 -15.43 13.92
C ASN A 198 -42.73 -15.05 12.69
N ASN A 199 -42.30 -15.49 11.50
CA ASN A 199 -43.16 -15.54 10.33
C ASN A 199 -43.63 -16.99 10.10
N LYS A 200 -44.76 -17.34 10.74
CA LYS A 200 -45.52 -18.56 10.49
C LYS A 200 -46.06 -18.49 9.06
N ARG A 201 -45.48 -19.26 8.14
CA ARG A 201 -46.09 -19.55 6.84
C ARG A 201 -47.42 -20.28 7.09
N ARG A 202 -48.53 -19.69 6.65
CA ARG A 202 -49.82 -20.38 6.50
C ARG A 202 -49.93 -20.94 5.09
N TYR A 203 -50.39 -22.19 5.05
CA TYR A 203 -50.95 -23.01 3.98
C TYR A 203 -51.14 -22.36 2.61
#